data_AF-A0A212SYI7-F1
#
_entry.id   AF-A0A212SYI7-F1
#
_cell.length_a   1.000
_cell.length_b   1.000
_cell.length_c   1.000
_cell.angle_alpha   90.00
_cell.angle_beta   90.00
_cell.angle_gamma   90.00
#
_symmetry.space_group_name_H-M   'P 1'
#
loop_
_entity.id
_entity.type
_entity.pdbx_description
1 polymer ?
#
loop_
_entity_poly.entity_id
_entity_poly.type
_entity_poly.pdbx_seq_one_letter_code
_entity_poly.pdbx_strand_id
1 'polypeptide(L)'
;MLATPALRQLFLAYDQARDLDADNSRVDALADRIVEATLERYGPGRLPKLDDGTSENPALIQGTANASSPAWRRLDSLIRARLGR
;
A
#
# COMPACT_ATOMS: atom_id res chain seq x y z
N MET A 1 6.50 -11.43 9.40
CA MET A 1 7.16 -12.62 8.81
C MET A 1 6.59 -12.85 7.41
N LEU A 2 7.40 -12.83 6.35
CA LEU A 2 7.01 -13.14 4.96
C LEU A 2 6.78 -14.66 4.78
N ALA A 3 6.06 -15.26 5.73
CA ALA A 3 5.98 -16.70 5.94
C ALA A 3 5.09 -17.38 4.89
N THR A 4 4.12 -16.67 4.31
CA THR A 4 3.31 -17.19 3.21
C THR A 4 3.88 -16.76 1.85
N PRO A 5 3.88 -17.64 0.84
CA PRO A 5 4.32 -17.30 -0.52
C PRO A 5 3.54 -16.11 -1.10
N ALA A 6 2.24 -16.02 -0.83
CA ALA A 6 1.39 -14.92 -1.31
C ALA A 6 1.83 -13.55 -0.75
N LEU A 7 2.10 -13.47 0.57
CA LEU A 7 2.56 -12.22 1.18
C LEU A 7 3.96 -11.82 0.69
N ARG A 8 4.83 -12.82 0.44
CA ARG A 8 6.15 -12.57 -0.17
C ARG A 8 6.03 -11.99 -1.58
N GLN A 9 5.16 -12.55 -2.41
CA GLN A 9 4.93 -12.04 -3.77
C GLN A 9 4.33 -10.64 -3.76
N LEU A 10 3.46 -10.34 -2.78
CA LEU A 10 2.91 -8.99 -2.60
C LEU A 10 4.00 -7.98 -2.22
N PHE A 11 4.89 -8.36 -1.30
CA PHE A 11 6.01 -7.52 -0.88
C PHE A 11 6.98 -7.24 -2.04
N LEU A 12 7.35 -8.26 -2.82
CA LEU A 12 8.21 -8.09 -3.99
C LEU A 12 7.55 -7.20 -5.06
N ALA A 13 6.25 -7.36 -5.30
CA ALA A 13 5.52 -6.51 -6.22
C ALA A 13 5.47 -5.05 -5.75
N TYR A 14 5.31 -4.83 -4.44
CA TYR A 14 5.40 -3.49 -3.84
C TYR A 14 6.78 -2.86 -4.03
N ASP A 15 7.86 -3.59 -3.74
CA ASP A 15 9.22 -3.09 -3.92
C ASP A 15 9.52 -2.74 -5.39
N GLN A 16 9.13 -3.61 -6.33
CA GLN A 16 9.28 -3.38 -7.77
C GLN A 16 8.43 -2.23 -8.29
N ALA A 17 7.30 -1.92 -7.65
CA ALA A 17 6.44 -0.82 -8.08
C ALA A 17 7.14 0.53 -7.98
N ARG A 18 8.18 0.68 -7.16
CA ARG A 18 8.96 1.91 -7.02
C ARG A 18 9.43 2.46 -8.37
N ASP A 19 9.86 1.54 -9.24
CA ASP A 19 10.55 1.84 -10.49
C ASP A 19 9.60 1.84 -11.70
N LEU A 20 8.29 1.68 -11.48
CA LEU A 20 7.26 1.77 -12.52
C LEU A 20 6.88 3.23 -12.80
N ASP A 21 6.36 3.46 -14.00
CA ASP A 21 5.59 4.68 -14.29
C ASP A 21 4.32 4.72 -13.41
N ALA A 22 3.92 5.91 -12.99
CA ALA A 22 2.73 6.08 -12.15
C ALA A 22 1.45 5.61 -12.85
N ASP A 23 1.31 5.83 -14.16
CA ASP A 23 0.13 5.44 -14.92
C ASP A 23 0.22 3.99 -15.45
N ASN A 24 1.24 3.23 -15.03
CA ASN A 24 1.35 1.83 -15.38
C ASN A 24 0.21 1.02 -14.73
N SER A 25 -0.55 0.28 -15.54
CA SER A 25 -1.68 -0.54 -15.08
C SER A 25 -1.32 -1.60 -14.04
N ARG A 26 -0.04 -1.97 -13.91
CA ARG A 26 0.45 -2.86 -12.85
C ARG A 26 0.33 -2.21 -11.46
N VAL A 27 0.35 -0.89 -11.35
CA VAL A 27 0.13 -0.16 -10.10
C VAL A 27 -1.32 -0.33 -9.64
N ASP A 28 -2.27 -0.16 -10.56
CA ASP A 28 -3.70 -0.36 -10.27
C ASP A 28 -4.00 -1.80 -9.82
N ALA A 29 -3.49 -2.79 -10.55
CA ALA A 29 -3.66 -4.20 -10.21
C ALA A 29 -2.98 -4.58 -8.88
N LEU A 30 -1.85 -3.94 -8.55
CA LEU A 30 -1.19 -4.14 -7.26
C LEU A 30 -2.02 -3.55 -6.11
N ALA A 31 -2.61 -2.36 -6.29
CA ALA A 31 -3.48 -1.78 -5.27
C ALA A 31 -4.68 -2.70 -4.97
N ASP A 32 -5.26 -3.38 -5.97
CA ASP A 32 -6.40 -4.29 -5.75
C ASP A 32 -5.98 -5.46 -4.88
N ARG A 33 -4.85 -6.09 -5.21
CA ARG A 33 -4.29 -7.20 -4.43
C ARG A 33 -3.95 -6.81 -3.00
N ILE A 34 -3.45 -5.58 -2.77
CA ILE A 34 -3.16 -5.08 -1.42
C ILE A 34 -4.45 -4.86 -0.64
N VAL A 35 -5.48 -4.30 -1.26
CA VAL A 35 -6.80 -4.08 -0.64
C VAL A 35 -7.43 -5.41 -0.24
N GLU A 36 -7.46 -6.39 -1.15
CA GLU A 36 -7.95 -7.75 -0.87
C GLU A 36 -7.22 -8.37 0.32
N ALA A 37 -5.88 -8.41 0.29
CA ALA A 37 -5.08 -8.97 1.37
C ALA A 37 -5.29 -8.24 2.71
N THR A 38 -5.52 -6.92 2.67
CA THR A 38 -5.83 -6.12 3.86
C THR A 38 -7.19 -6.50 4.44
N LEU A 39 -8.21 -6.60 3.58
CA LEU A 39 -9.56 -6.99 3.98
C LEU A 39 -9.63 -8.44 4.47
N GLU A 40 -8.90 -9.37 3.86
CA GLU A 40 -8.78 -10.75 4.36
C GLU A 40 -8.15 -10.81 5.75
N ARG A 41 -7.13 -9.98 5.99
CA ARG A 41 -6.39 -9.98 7.26
C ARG A 41 -7.16 -9.34 8.41
N TYR A 42 -7.85 -8.24 8.15
CA TYR A 42 -8.45 -7.41 9.20
C TYR A 42 -9.98 -7.45 9.20
N GLY A 43 -10.60 -7.78 8.07
CA GLY A 43 -12.04 -7.58 7.84
C GLY A 43 -12.37 -6.09 7.61
N PRO A 44 -13.51 -5.80 6.96
CA PRO A 44 -13.88 -4.43 6.57
C PRO A 44 -14.07 -3.47 7.76
N GLY A 45 -14.44 -3.99 8.94
CA GLY A 45 -14.70 -3.18 10.13
C GLY A 45 -13.53 -3.10 11.14
N ARG A 46 -12.40 -3.78 10.89
CA ARG A 46 -11.25 -3.75 11.82
C ARG A 46 -9.95 -3.32 11.16
N LEU A 47 -10.07 -2.58 10.05
CA LEU A 47 -8.92 -1.97 9.40
C LEU A 47 -8.13 -1.14 10.43
N PRO A 48 -6.80 -1.27 10.52
CA PRO A 48 -5.98 -0.51 11.46
C PRO A 48 -6.27 0.97 11.31
N LYS A 49 -6.42 1.75 12.39
CA LYS A 49 -6.64 3.20 12.22
C LYS A 49 -5.51 3.78 11.38
N LEU A 50 -5.89 4.62 10.42
CA LEU A 50 -4.89 5.48 9.81
C LEU A 50 -4.34 6.37 10.90
N ASP A 51 -3.02 6.49 10.91
CA ASP A 51 -2.35 7.47 11.71
C ASP A 51 -2.93 8.85 11.34
N ASP A 52 -3.52 9.52 12.30
CA ASP A 52 -4.13 10.86 12.17
C ASP A 52 -3.06 11.96 12.13
N GLY A 53 -1.80 11.57 11.93
CA GLY A 53 -0.63 12.45 11.98
C GLY A 53 -0.12 12.66 13.41
N THR A 54 -0.69 11.99 14.42
CA THR A 54 -0.21 12.11 15.82
C THR A 54 0.98 11.20 16.11
N SER A 55 1.19 10.13 15.34
CA SER A 55 2.43 9.36 15.39
C SER A 55 3.37 9.86 14.28
N GLU A 56 4.42 10.57 14.69
CA GLU A 56 5.35 11.20 13.74
C GLU A 56 6.05 10.16 12.86
N ASN A 57 6.33 8.97 13.39
CA ASN A 57 7.14 7.97 12.67
C ASN A 57 6.44 7.34 11.45
N PRO A 58 5.20 6.79 11.53
CA PRO A 58 4.53 6.24 10.36
C PRO A 58 4.21 7.30 9.30
N ALA A 59 3.82 8.50 9.73
CA ALA A 59 3.61 9.64 8.84
C ALA A 59 4.90 10.01 8.07
N LEU A 60 6.05 10.09 8.76
CA LEU A 60 7.34 10.37 8.13
C LEU A 60 7.76 9.27 7.14
N ILE A 61 7.59 8.00 7.51
CA ILE A 61 7.92 6.87 6.63
C ILE A 61 7.05 6.90 5.36
N GLN A 62 5.74 7.07 5.50
CA GLN A 62 4.83 7.13 4.35
C GLN A 62 5.11 8.35 3.47
N GLY A 63 5.34 9.51 4.08
CA GLY A 63 5.70 10.73 3.36
C GLY A 63 6.99 10.57 2.56
N THR A 64 8.01 9.95 3.16
CA THR A 64 9.29 9.68 2.48
C THR A 64 9.13 8.70 1.32
N ALA A 65 8.36 7.62 1.50
CA ALA A 65 8.09 6.66 0.43
C ALA A 65 7.36 7.34 -0.75
N ASN A 66 6.30 8.10 -0.47
CA ASN A 66 5.53 8.83 -1.48
C ASN A 66 6.34 9.95 -2.15
N ALA A 67 7.32 10.54 -1.48
CA ALA A 67 8.23 11.51 -2.09
C ALA A 67 9.23 10.84 -3.05
N SER A 68 9.68 9.62 -2.71
CA SER A 68 10.72 8.89 -3.43
C SER A 68 10.26 8.23 -4.74
N SER A 69 8.97 7.96 -4.91
CA SER A 69 8.44 7.32 -6.13
C SER A 69 7.03 7.82 -6.48
N PRO A 70 6.82 8.32 -7.71
CA PRO A 70 5.49 8.65 -8.22
C PRO A 70 4.52 7.46 -8.21
N ALA A 71 5.01 6.26 -8.55
CA ALA A 71 4.20 5.04 -8.54
C ALA A 71 3.79 4.63 -7.13
N TRP A 72 4.68 4.70 -6.13
CA TRP A 72 4.30 4.46 -4.74
C TRP A 72 3.29 5.49 -4.21
N ARG A 73 3.45 6.77 -4.57
CA ARG A 73 2.46 7.80 -4.20
C ARG A 73 1.08 7.50 -4.76
N ARG A 74 1.01 7.11 -6.05
CA ARG A 74 -0.27 6.72 -6.65
C ARG A 74 -0.84 5.47 -5.99
N LEU A 75 0.00 4.47 -5.73
CA LEU A 75 -0.40 3.22 -5.07
C LEU A 75 -1.05 3.48 -3.70
N ASP A 76 -0.43 4.32 -2.86
CA ASP A 76 -0.97 4.72 -1.56
C ASP A 76 -2.34 5.41 -1.71
N SER A 77 -2.48 6.34 -2.67
CA SER A 77 -3.75 7.01 -2.96
C SER A 77 -4.84 6.01 -3.38
N LEU A 78 -4.53 5.03 -4.23
CA LEU A 78 -5.48 4.02 -4.70
C LEU A 78 -5.94 3.12 -3.55
N ILE A 79 -5.02 2.66 -2.70
CA ILE A 79 -5.34 1.81 -1.55
C ILE A 79 -6.27 2.54 -0.59
N ARG A 80 -5.98 3.81 -0.27
CA ARG A 80 -6.81 4.64 0.61
C ARG A 80 -8.23 4.82 0.05
N ALA A 81 -8.33 5.24 -1.21
CA ALA A 81 -9.61 5.43 -1.87
C ALA A 81 -10.46 4.14 -1.86
N ARG A 82 -9.86 2.98 -2.16
CA ARG A 82 -10.54 1.68 -2.18
C ARG A 82 -10.94 1.17 -0.79
N LEU A 83 -10.21 1.54 0.25
CA LEU A 83 -10.57 1.25 1.64
C LEU A 83 -11.52 2.28 2.27
N GLY A 84 -11.94 3.30 1.51
CA GLY A 84 -12.83 4.36 2.00
C GLY A 84 -12.16 5.28 3.02
N ARG A 85 -10.91 5.63 2.76
CA ARG A 85 -9.99 6.32 3.68
C ARG A 85 -9.27 7.49 3.04
#